data_AF-A0A4V6MME8-F1
#
_entry.id   AF-A0A4V6MME8-F1
#
_cell.length_a   1.000
_cell.length_b   1.000
_cell.length_c   1.000
_cell.angle_alpha   90.00
_cell.angle_beta   90.00
_cell.angle_gamma   90.00
#
_symmetry.space_group_name_H-M   'P 1'
#
loop_
_entity.id
_entity.type
_entity.pdbx_description
1 polymer ?
#
loop_
_entity_poly.entity_id
_entity_poly.type
_entity_poly.pdbx_seq_one_letter_code
_entity_poly.pdbx_strand_id
1 'polypeptide(L)' 'MFVNGAGELDQKHDQDLRDTCVMLLDRAGCDLLTICDITGHSYRSAQTIVKHYRARNAARADSGIDRLELQVRKEGMKS' A
#
# COMPACT_ATOMS: atom_id res chain seq x y z
N MET A 1 18.96 9.98 -5.61
CA MET A 1 19.06 9.90 -7.07
C MET A 1 20.22 8.98 -7.37
N PHE A 2 19.92 7.76 -7.82
CA PHE A 2 20.95 6.77 -8.08
C PHE A 2 21.52 6.96 -9.50
N VAL A 3 22.80 6.68 -9.65
CA VAL A 3 23.55 6.85 -10.90
C VAL A 3 24.04 5.48 -11.33
N ASN A 4 23.77 5.07 -12.56
CA ASN A 4 24.19 3.77 -13.07
C ASN A 4 25.71 3.73 -13.33
N GLY A 5 26.24 2.55 -13.67
CA GLY A 5 27.66 2.37 -13.99
C GLY A 5 28.16 3.18 -15.21
N ALA A 6 27.26 3.78 -15.98
CA ALA A 6 27.54 4.67 -17.11
C ALA A 6 27.46 6.17 -16.76
N GLY A 7 27.16 6.52 -15.50
CA GLY A 7 27.05 7.92 -15.06
C GLY A 7 25.69 8.57 -15.36
N GLU A 8 24.70 7.80 -15.81
CA GLU A 8 23.35 8.29 -16.10
C GLU A 8 22.40 8.04 -14.91
N LEU A 9 21.32 8.81 -14.88
CA LEU A 9 20.29 8.68 -13.85
C LEU A 9 19.59 7.31 -13.95
N ASP A 10 19.74 6.49 -12.92
CA ASP A 10 19.14 5.14 -12.87
C ASP A 10 17.67 5.20 -12.43
N GLN A 11 16.85 5.84 -13.26
CA GLN A 11 15.44 6.09 -12.97
C GLN A 11 14.63 4.81 -12.74
N LYS A 12 15.04 3.70 -13.36
CA LYS A 12 14.36 2.41 -13.23
C LYS A 12 14.59 1.81 -11.84
N HIS A 13 15.83 1.83 -11.36
CA HIS A 13 16.15 1.40 -10.00
C HIS A 13 15.45 2.28 -8.95
N ASP A 14 15.45 3.60 -9.13
CA ASP A 14 14.75 4.54 -8.23
C ASP A 14 13.23 4.28 -8.20
N GLN A 15 12.64 3.83 -9.32
CA GLN A 15 11.23 3.46 -9.38
C GLN A 15 10.95 2.14 -8.64
N ASP A 16 11.77 1.11 -8.86
CA ASP A 16 11.59 -0.21 -8.24
C ASP A 16 11.73 -0.13 -6.70
N LEU A 17 12.63 0.71 -6.19
CA LEU A 17 12.76 0.95 -4.75
C LEU A 17 11.54 1.66 -4.14
N ARG A 18 10.96 2.62 -4.86
CA ARG A 18 9.76 3.34 -4.41
C ARG A 18 8.53 2.42 -4.40
N ASP A 19 8.36 1.61 -5.44
CA ASP A 19 7.30 0.60 -5.50
C ASP A 19 7.47 -0.46 -4.40
N THR A 20 8.72 -0.85 -4.09
CA THR A 20 9.04 -1.72 -2.96
C THR A 20 8.65 -1.08 -1.63
N CYS A 21 8.91 0.21 -1.43
CA CYS A 21 8.53 0.95 -0.23
C CYS A 21 7.00 0.96 -0.02
N VAL A 22 6.23 1.24 -1.08
CA VAL A 22 4.76 1.17 -1.08
C VAL A 22 4.29 -0.21 -0.62
N MET A 23 4.91 -1.27 -1.12
CA MET A 23 4.56 -2.64 -0.75
C MET A 23 4.92 -3.01 0.69
N LEU A 24 6.05 -2.54 1.20
CA LEU A 24 6.45 -2.78 2.59
C LEU A 24 5.51 -2.08 3.58
N LEU A 25 5.13 -0.84 3.30
CA LEU A 25 4.17 -0.10 4.14
C LEU A 25 2.77 -0.73 4.10
N ASP A 26 2.32 -1.19 2.92
CA ASP A 26 1.07 -1.94 2.80
C ASP A 26 1.07 -3.23 3.65
N ARG A 27 2.20 -3.95 3.67
CA ARG A 27 2.38 -5.16 4.49
C ARG A 27 2.49 -4.84 5.98
N ALA A 28 3.02 -3.68 6.34
CA ALA A 28 3.03 -3.18 7.71
C ALA A 28 1.64 -2.77 8.21
N GLY A 29 0.64 -2.73 7.32
CA GLY A 29 -0.75 -2.42 7.66
C GLY A 29 -1.09 -0.94 7.62
N CYS A 30 -0.22 -0.10 7.06
CA CYS A 30 -0.53 1.30 6.80
C CYS A 30 -1.71 1.41 5.83
N ASP A 31 -2.60 2.37 6.06
CA ASP A 31 -3.65 2.69 5.09
C ASP A 31 -3.05 3.40 3.86
N LEU A 32 -3.81 3.43 2.77
CA LEU A 32 -3.30 3.89 1.49
C LEU A 32 -3.01 5.41 1.47
N LEU A 33 -3.69 6.22 2.30
CA LEU A 33 -3.41 7.66 2.38
C LEU A 33 -2.09 7.91 3.12
N THR A 34 -1.88 7.23 4.26
CA THR A 34 -0.60 7.26 4.97
C THR A 34 0.57 6.83 4.08
N ILE A 35 0.36 5.80 3.24
CA ILE A 35 1.37 5.38 2.25
C ILE A 35 1.67 6.50 1.24
N CYS A 36 0.64 7.21 0.76
CA CYS A 36 0.83 8.33 -0.16
C CYS A 36 1.62 9.46 0.50
N ASP A 37 1.31 9.80 1.76
CA ASP A 37 2.00 10.85 2.51
C ASP A 37 3.49 10.53 2.72
N ILE A 38 3.84 9.26 2.96
CA ILE A 38 5.22 8.83 3.16
C ILE A 38 6.00 8.74 1.84
N THR A 39 5.38 8.20 0.80
CA THR A 39 6.08 7.85 -0.45
C THR A 39 6.01 8.94 -1.51
N GLY A 40 5.14 9.94 -1.33
CA GLY A 40 4.88 10.99 -2.32
C GLY A 40 4.13 10.51 -3.56
N HIS A 41 3.62 9.27 -3.55
CA HIS A 41 2.80 8.76 -4.64
C HIS A 41 1.41 9.41 -4.63
N SER A 42 0.85 9.60 -5.82
CA SER A 42 -0.58 9.87 -5.92
C SER A 42 -1.38 8.63 -5.50
N TYR A 43 -2.60 8.86 -4.99
CA TYR A 43 -3.50 7.79 -4.57
C TYR A 43 -3.71 6.72 -5.67
N ARG A 44 -3.88 7.16 -6.92
CA ARG A 44 -4.01 6.27 -8.08
C ARG A 44 -2.76 5.41 -8.29
N SER A 45 -1.58 6.01 -8.19
CA SER A 45 -0.31 5.30 -8.37
C SER A 45 -0.09 4.27 -7.26
N ALA A 46 -0.24 4.67 -6.00
CA ALA A 46 -0.13 3.76 -4.86
C ALA A 46 -1.13 2.60 -4.96
N GLN A 47 -2.39 2.87 -5.33
CA GLN A 47 -3.39 1.83 -5.55
C GLN A 47 -3.01 0.86 -6.67
N THR A 48 -2.39 1.36 -7.75
CA THR A 48 -1.98 0.53 -8.90
C THR A 48 -0.82 -0.39 -8.52
N ILE A 49 0.18 0.13 -7.82
CA ILE A 49 1.32 -0.63 -7.29
C ILE A 49 0.80 -1.72 -6.34
N VAL A 50 0.02 -1.32 -5.34
CA VAL A 50 -0.59 -2.26 -4.39
C VAL A 50 -1.42 -3.30 -5.14
N LYS A 51 -2.27 -2.93 -6.10
CA LYS A 51 -3.05 -3.91 -6.88
C LYS A 51 -2.17 -4.91 -7.64
N HIS A 52 -1.06 -4.48 -8.23
CA HIS A 52 -0.17 -5.34 -9.02
C HIS A 52 0.60 -6.33 -8.16
N TYR A 53 1.06 -5.91 -6.98
CA TYR A 53 1.96 -6.70 -6.15
C TYR A 53 1.27 -7.33 -4.93
N ARG A 54 0.07 -6.89 -4.57
CA ARG A 54 -0.73 -7.46 -3.48
C ARG A 54 -1.48 -8.68 -3.98
N ALA A 55 -0.96 -9.86 -3.68
CA ALA A 55 -1.75 -11.09 -3.76
C ALA A 55 -3.00 -10.95 -2.86
N ARG A 56 -4.14 -11.45 -3.34
CA ARG A 56 -5.37 -11.56 -2.52
C ARG A 56 -5.03 -12.41 -1.28
N ASN A 57 -5.12 -11.81 -0.09
CA ASN A 57 -4.86 -12.49 1.17
C ASN A 57 -6.19 -12.67 1.92
N ALA A 58 -6.68 -13.92 1.97
CA ALA A 58 -7.93 -14.28 2.63
C ALA A 58 -7.95 -13.91 4.12
N ALA A 59 -6.86 -14.16 4.84
CA ALA A 59 -6.77 -13.85 6.28
C ALA A 59 -6.94 -12.36 6.60
N ARG A 60 -6.53 -11.47 5.68
CA ARG A 60 -6.77 -10.03 5.84
C ARG A 60 -8.21 -9.64 5.51
N ALA A 61 -8.85 -10.33 4.56
CA ALA A 61 -10.27 -10.12 4.29
C ALA A 61 -11.10 -10.50 5.51
N ASP A 62 -10.82 -11.65 6.11
CA ASP A 62 -11.50 -12.13 7.32
C ASP A 62 -11.33 -11.14 8.48
N SER A 63 -10.09 -10.70 8.76
CA SER A 63 -9.83 -9.66 9.77
C SER A 63 -10.52 -8.32 9.46
N GLY A 64 -10.69 -8.00 8.17
CA GLY A 64 -11.44 -6.82 7.74
C GLY A 64 -12.93 -6.92 8.05
N ILE A 65 -13.53 -8.11 7.86
CA ILE A 65 -14.92 -8.39 8.22
C ILE A 65 -15.11 -8.34 9.73
N ASP A 66 -14.20 -8.93 10.52
CA ASP A 66 -14.27 -8.87 11.99
C ASP A 66 -14.28 -7.43 12.52
N ARG A 67 -13.41 -6.58 11.95
CA ARG A 67 -13.36 -5.15 12.29
C ARG A 67 -14.64 -4.42 11.91
N LEU A 68 -15.22 -4.75 10.75
CA LEU A 68 -16.49 -4.19 10.31
C LEU A 68 -17.62 -4.58 11.26
N GLU A 69 -17.74 -5.84 11.64
CA GLU A 69 -18.76 -6.31 12.58
C GLU A 69 -18.67 -5.59 13.93
N LEU A 70 -17.44 -5.44 14.46
CA LEU A 70 -17.21 -4.70 15.70
C LEU A 70 -17.66 -3.24 15.59
N GLN A 71 -17.38 -2.59 14.45
CA GLN A 71 -17.77 -1.20 14.21
C GLN A 71 -19.30 -1.07 14.09
N VAL A 72 -19.96 -1.95 13.34
CA VAL A 72 -21.41 -1.98 13.17
C VAL A 72 -22.12 -2.13 14.53
N ARG A 73 -21.62 -3.04 15.39
CA ARG A 73 -22.14 -3.23 16.75
C ARG A 73 -21.94 -1.99 17.61
N LYS A 74 -20.77 -1.35 17.52
CA LYS A 74 -20.44 -0.13 18.28
C LYS A 74 -21.33 1.05 17.90
N GLU A 75 -21.63 1.22 16.62
CA GLU A 75 -22.48 2.30 16.12
C GLU A 75 -23.97 2.03 16.30
N GLY A 76 -24.34 0.86 16.85
CA GLY A 76 -25.74 0.48 17.05
C GLY A 76 -26.51 0.28 15.75
N MET A 77 -25.80 0.12 14.62
CA MET A 77 -26.37 -0.17 13.33
C MET A 77 -26.92 -1.60 13.36
N LYS A 78 -28.23 -1.72 13.56
CA LYS A 78 -28.91 -3.03 13.51
C LYS A 78 -29.07 -3.44 12.05
N SER A 79 -28.69 -4.69 11.76
CA SER A 79 -29.11 -5.38 10.53
C SER A 79 -30.62 -5.53 10.47
#